data_AF-A0A101DYE8-F1
#
_entry.id   AF-A0A101DYE8-F1
#
_cell.length_a   1.000
_cell.length_b   1.000
_cell.length_c   1.000
_cell.angle_alpha   90.00
_cell.angle_beta   90.00
_cell.angle_gamma   90.00
#
_symmetry.space_group_name_H-M   'P 1'
#
loop_
_entity.id
_entity.type
_entity.pdbx_description
1 polymer ?
#
loop_
_entity_poly.entity_id
_entity_poly.type
_entity_poly.pdbx_seq_one_letter_code
_entity_poly.pdbx_strand_id
1 'polypeptide(L)'
;MYGYCGKILRVDLSEKTVSTLIPEEKDLREFIGGAGYAVKLHYDMRSFEVDPLSPQNPLVIVTGPLTATKAPSTSRLEFCARSP
;
A
#
# COMPACT_ATOMS: atom_id res chain seq x y z
N MET A 1 -14.42 8.79 0.10
CA MET A 1 -14.42 8.29 -1.29
C MET A 1 -15.00 6.87 -1.34
N TYR A 2 -15.86 6.52 -2.30
CA TYR A 2 -16.39 5.15 -2.45
C TYR A 2 -15.35 4.18 -3.04
N GLY A 3 -15.48 2.89 -2.73
CA GLY A 3 -14.57 1.82 -3.18
C GLY A 3 -13.35 1.57 -2.28
N TYR A 4 -13.05 2.48 -1.35
CA TYR A 4 -11.93 2.34 -0.43
C TYR A 4 -12.41 2.12 1.00
N CYS A 5 -11.70 1.28 1.76
CA CYS A 5 -11.88 1.19 3.21
C CYS A 5 -11.43 2.47 3.95
N GLY A 6 -10.64 3.34 3.28
CA GLY A 6 -10.18 4.62 3.83
C GLY A 6 -9.14 4.50 4.95
N LYS A 7 -8.57 3.32 5.16
CA LYS A 7 -7.56 3.05 6.17
C LYS A 7 -6.63 1.93 5.73
N ILE A 8 -5.37 2.02 6.14
CA ILE A 8 -4.33 1.03 5.87
C ILE A 8 -3.69 0.64 7.20
N LEU A 9 -3.51 -0.65 7.43
CA LEU A 9 -2.80 -1.15 8.60
C LEU A 9 -1.30 -0.94 8.40
N ARG A 10 -0.64 -0.26 9.32
CA ARG A 10 0.82 -0.12 9.37
C ARG A 10 1.34 -0.94 10.53
N VAL A 11 2.21 -1.90 10.23
CA VAL A 11 2.84 -2.79 11.21
C VAL A 11 4.34 -2.56 11.18
N ASP A 12 4.92 -2.27 12.34
CA ASP A 12 6.36 -2.25 12.53
C ASP A 12 6.77 -3.52 13.27
N LEU A 13 7.56 -4.37 12.60
CA LEU A 13 7.98 -5.66 13.16
C LEU A 13 9.16 -5.53 14.12
N SER A 14 9.96 -4.47 14.01
CA SER A 14 11.09 -4.20 14.90
C SER A 14 10.56 -3.72 16.26
N GLU A 15 9.64 -2.76 16.24
CA GLU A 15 9.03 -2.19 17.44
C GLU A 15 7.80 -2.95 17.93
N LYS A 16 7.32 -3.93 17.16
CA LYS A 16 6.10 -4.72 17.42
C LYS A 16 4.87 -3.83 17.63
N THR A 17 4.75 -2.77 16.83
CA THR A 17 3.64 -1.82 16.92
C THR A 17 2.68 -1.97 15.75
N VAL A 18 1.41 -1.62 16.01
CA VAL A 18 0.35 -1.61 15.01
C VAL A 18 -0.33 -0.26 15.06
N SER A 19 -0.46 0.38 13.90
CA SER A 19 -1.10 1.69 13.74
C SER A 19 -1.95 1.72 12.49
N THR A 20 -2.77 2.77 12.36
CA THR A 20 -3.59 3.00 11.16
C THR A 20 -3.07 4.21 10.42
N LEU A 21 -2.76 4.03 9.13
CA LEU A 21 -2.49 5.10 8.19
C LEU A 21 -3.79 5.48 7.48
N ILE A 22 -4.14 6.76 7.49
CA ILE A 22 -5.28 7.29 6.72
C ILE A 22 -4.72 7.89 5.43
N PRO A 23 -5.01 7.30 4.25
CA PRO A 23 -4.58 7.86 2.98
C PRO A 23 -5.28 9.20 2.70
N GLU A 24 -4.54 10.15 2.12
CA GLU A 24 -5.14 11.40 1.69
C GLU A 24 -6.05 11.17 0.47
N GLU A 25 -7.19 11.85 0.44
CA GLU A 25 -8.15 11.69 -0.66
C GLU A 25 -7.52 12.02 -2.03
N LYS A 26 -6.66 13.04 -2.08
CA LYS A 26 -5.98 13.45 -3.32
C LYS A 26 -5.11 12.33 -3.89
N ASP A 27 -4.39 11.61 -3.03
CA ASP A 27 -3.50 10.53 -3.43
C ASP A 27 -4.31 9.33 -3.92
N LEU A 28 -5.43 9.02 -3.28
CA LEU A 28 -6.34 7.97 -3.77
C LEU A 28 -6.94 8.31 -5.14
N ARG A 29 -7.18 9.60 -5.43
CA ARG A 29 -7.66 10.03 -6.76
C ARG A 29 -6.57 9.92 -7.82
N GLU A 30 -5.36 10.33 -7.49
CA GLU A 30 -4.24 10.37 -8.42
C GLU A 30 -3.68 8.98 -8.72
N PHE A 31 -3.57 8.13 -7.69
CA PHE A 31 -2.92 6.82 -7.78
C PHE A 31 -3.89 5.63 -7.78
N ILE A 32 -5.20 5.87 -7.63
CA ILE A 32 -6.31 4.90 -7.74
C ILE A 32 -6.31 3.76 -6.69
N GLY A 33 -5.18 3.36 -6.12
CA GLY A 33 -5.08 2.17 -5.26
C GLY A 33 -4.20 1.09 -5.92
N GLY A 34 -4.18 -0.12 -5.35
CA GLY A 34 -3.34 -1.22 -5.84
C GLY A 34 -1.86 -0.79 -6.00
N ALA A 35 -1.23 -1.21 -7.09
CA ALA A 35 0.17 -0.90 -7.43
C ALA A 35 0.43 0.61 -7.47
N GLY A 36 -0.52 1.39 -8.00
CA GLY A 36 -0.34 2.85 -8.11
C GLY A 36 -0.11 3.48 -6.75
N TYR A 37 -0.96 3.14 -5.77
CA TYR A 37 -0.80 3.65 -4.41
C TYR A 37 0.39 3.02 -3.68
N ALA A 38 0.72 1.75 -3.95
CA ALA A 38 1.92 1.13 -3.41
C ALA A 38 3.20 1.86 -3.84
N VAL A 39 3.33 2.20 -5.13
CA VAL A 39 4.49 2.94 -5.66
C VAL A 39 4.59 4.32 -5.01
N LYS A 40 3.46 5.03 -4.83
CA LYS A 40 3.43 6.30 -4.09
C LYS A 40 3.98 6.15 -2.67
N LEU A 41 3.52 5.13 -1.93
CA LEU A 41 4.03 4.85 -0.59
C LEU A 41 5.53 4.58 -0.58
N HIS A 42 6.03 3.77 -1.53
CA HIS A 42 7.46 3.50 -1.67
C HIS A 42 8.28 4.76 -1.99
N TYR A 43 7.72 5.65 -2.82
CA TYR A 43 8.34 6.93 -3.16
C TYR A 43 8.44 7.84 -1.94
N ASP A 44 7.35 8.03 -1.20
CA ASP A 44 7.30 8.85 0.02
C ASP A 44 8.25 8.33 1.11
N MET A 45 8.34 7.01 1.26
CA MET A 45 9.25 6.35 2.21
C MET A 45 10.70 6.28 1.71
N ARG A 46 10.97 6.69 0.46
CA ARG A 46 12.27 6.56 -0.21
C ARG A 46 12.85 5.14 -0.16
N SER A 47 12.00 4.12 -0.22
CA SER A 47 12.45 2.72 -0.12
C SER A 47 13.23 2.26 -1.35
N PHE A 48 13.28 3.05 -2.42
CA PHE A 48 14.16 2.82 -3.56
C PHE A 48 15.64 3.11 -3.26
N GLU A 49 15.96 3.69 -2.09
CA GLU A 49 17.34 3.99 -1.67
C GLU A 49 17.91 2.95 -0.70
N VAL A 50 17.05 2.16 -0.04
CA VAL A 50 17.46 1.21 1.02
C VAL A 50 17.80 -0.16 0.45
N ASP A 51 18.74 -0.88 1.07
CA ASP A 51 19.05 -2.25 0.67
C ASP A 51 17.78 -3.13 0.66
N PRO A 52 17.52 -3.89 -0.41
CA PRO A 52 16.27 -4.61 -0.60
C PRO A 52 16.01 -5.72 0.43
N LEU A 53 17.04 -6.21 1.12
CA LEU A 53 16.90 -7.22 2.18
C LEU A 53 17.01 -6.60 3.58
N SER A 54 17.16 -5.28 3.68
CA SER A 54 17.20 -4.58 4.96
C SER A 54 15.82 -4.45 5.61
N PRO A 55 15.75 -4.31 6.95
CA PRO A 55 14.51 -4.02 7.67
C PRO A 55 13.81 -2.71 7.24
N GLN A 56 14.51 -1.84 6.51
CA GLN A 56 13.97 -0.58 6.02
C GLN A 56 13.19 -0.72 4.71
N ASN A 57 13.25 -1.87 4.01
CA ASN A 57 12.44 -2.13 2.82
C ASN A 57 11.02 -2.57 3.23
N PRO A 58 9.98 -1.72 3.04
CA PRO A 58 8.64 -2.07 3.46
C PRO A 58 8.02 -3.09 2.48
N LEU A 59 7.30 -4.08 3.01
CA LEU A 59 6.37 -4.89 2.21
C LEU A 59 4.99 -4.23 2.23
N VAL A 60 4.56 -3.71 1.08
CA VAL A 60 3.26 -3.07 0.92
C VAL A 60 2.28 -4.08 0.33
N ILE A 61 1.21 -4.36 1.07
CA ILE A 61 0.12 -5.26 0.65
C ILE A 61 -1.15 -4.43 0.51
N VAL A 62 -1.65 -4.28 -0.72
CA VAL A 62 -2.76 -3.37 -1.00
C VAL A 62 -3.73 -3.94 -2.02
N THR A 63 -4.96 -3.43 -1.95
CA THR A 63 -6.03 -3.75 -2.90
C THR A 63 -6.39 -2.53 -3.73
N GLY A 64 -7.06 -2.76 -4.86
CA GLY A 64 -7.69 -1.71 -5.66
C GLY A 64 -9.09 -1.37 -5.14
N PRO A 65 -9.70 -0.28 -5.62
CA PRO A 65 -11.01 0.21 -5.15
C PRO A 65 -12.19 -0.67 -5.58
N LEU A 66 -11.98 -1.56 -6.56
CA LEU A 66 -12.98 -2.53 -6.99
C LEU A 66 -12.84 -3.87 -6.26
N THR A 67 -11.79 -4.06 -5.45
CA THR A 67 -11.59 -5.32 -4.75
C THR A 67 -12.74 -5.57 -3.78
N ALA A 68 -13.30 -6.79 -3.82
CA ALA A 68 -14.46 -7.21 -3.02
C ALA A 68 -15.78 -6.45 -3.31
N THR A 69 -15.89 -5.82 -4.48
CA THR A 69 -17.16 -5.29 -4.99
C THR A 69 -17.88 -6.32 -5.88
N LYS A 70 -19.02 -5.94 -6.49
CA LYS A 70 -19.74 -6.76 -7.48
C LYS A 70 -19.14 -6.69 -8.89
N ALA A 71 -18.09 -5.91 -9.11
CA ALA A 71 -17.43 -5.85 -10.41
C ALA A 71 -16.84 -7.23 -10.77
N PRO A 72 -16.97 -7.68 -12.03
CA PRO A 72 -16.47 -8.98 -12.43
C PRO A 72 -14.94 -9.03 -12.33
N SER A 73 -14.42 -10.13 -11.79
CA SER A 73 -12.97 -10.44 -11.76
C SER A 73 -12.10 -9.45 -10.95
N THR A 74 -12.66 -8.75 -9.97
CA THR A 74 -11.93 -7.79 -9.12
C THR A 74 -11.62 -8.37 -7.73
N SER A 75 -10.87 -9.46 -7.68
CA SER A 75 -10.39 -10.09 -6.42
C SER A 75 -8.88 -9.98 -6.21
N ARG A 76 -8.22 -9.11 -6.99
CA ARG A 76 -6.76 -8.97 -7.00
C ARG A 76 -6.26 -8.33 -5.69
N LEU A 77 -5.11 -8.82 -5.28
CA LEU A 77 -4.28 -8.36 -4.17
C LEU A 77 -2.87 -8.18 -4.71
N GLU A 78 -2.19 -7.14 -4.25
CA GLU A 78 -0.88 -6.78 -4.75
C GLU A 78 0.13 -6.74 -3.62
N PHE A 79 1.32 -7.30 -3.88
CA PHE A 79 2.46 -7.31 -2.98
C PHE A 79 3.58 -6.53 -3.66
N CYS A 80 4.04 -5.46 -3.02
CA CYS A 80 5.04 -4.55 -3.56
C CYS A 80 6.17 -4.37 -2.55
N ALA A 81 7.40 -4.50 -3.03
CA ALA A 81 8.63 -4.24 -2.29
C ALA A 81 9.76 -3.97 -3.30
N ARG A 82 10.87 -3.38 -2.83
CA ARG A 82 12.09 -3.35 -3.64
C ARG A 82 12.62 -4.78 -3.81
N SER A 83 12.89 -5.21 -5.04
CA SER A 83 13.47 -6.53 -5.32
C SER A 83 14.92 -6.62 -4.83
N PRO A 84 15.35 -7.78 -4.29
CA PRO A 84 16.77 -8.14 -4.14
C PRO A 84 17.54 -8.07 -5.45
#